data_AF-A0A7Z9L9R5-F1
#
_entry.id   AF-A0A7Z9L9R5-F1
#
_cell.length_a   1.000
_cell.length_b   1.000
_cell.length_c   1.000
_cell.angle_alpha   90.00
_cell.angle_beta   90.00
_cell.angle_gamma   90.00
#
_symmetry.space_group_name_H-M   'P 1'
#
loop_
_entity.id
_entity.type
_entity.pdbx_description
1 polymer ?
#
loop_
_entity_poly.entity_id
_entity_poly.type
_entity_poly.pdbx_seq_one_letter_code
_entity_poly.pdbx_strand_id
1 'polypeptide(L)'
;MNGRLQKNGGNVASYFCTADSRVVHAIAKPVSADKLLQAAVWAVETHRGALLADSQDLLIQRDFVQQAHLAKLDTTRESFRWKIDEEMPAATKTYDKKMKDDKTRWKESPGSAFLIASRRAAQKLGGNRAHQIMAAQPLAKLSEVYKEVFEKLTDERVINNRGVIFTAARALEAARESGMPVLLVLYDGKGDDKDEWDSKTKDMVKDVLGSPRVVSVLRNYAKVYVPKRQIAALSNLTDMPLYEEARNSTPVLIITDPAGTKTGSMHGTISPDQLAIQLWPAIHMTTLAHAQKLAEVGELTPALKVLQTVRTVPTSAEIHKRTLLMIDQVKLMVGEKWLAEGRHESALKILAKLSRLSGDEDVRRISADLVVRIRTENAGQ
;
A
#
# COMPACT_ATOMS: atom_id res chain seq x y z
N MET A 1 -32.37 1.17 6.17
CA MET A 1 -31.04 1.80 5.99
C MET A 1 -30.22 0.93 5.05
N ASN A 2 -30.03 1.37 3.80
CA ASN A 2 -29.18 0.65 2.83
C ASN A 2 -27.71 1.00 3.08
N GLY A 3 -27.15 0.50 4.19
CA GLY A 3 -25.74 0.65 4.53
C GLY A 3 -24.89 -0.15 3.55
N ARG A 4 -24.45 0.48 2.46
CA ARG A 4 -23.36 -0.06 1.64
C ARG A 4 -22.11 -0.05 2.51
N LEU A 5 -21.63 -1.23 2.89
CA LEU A 5 -20.33 -1.39 3.53
C LEU A 5 -19.26 -0.72 2.65
N GLN A 6 -18.69 0.38 3.13
CA GLN A 6 -17.53 1.00 2.51
C GLN A 6 -16.37 0.01 2.63
N LYS A 7 -15.78 -0.37 1.49
CA LYS A 7 -14.72 -1.38 1.45
C LYS A 7 -13.42 -0.78 2.00
N ASN A 8 -13.29 -0.78 3.32
CA ASN A 8 -12.08 -0.36 4.02
C ASN A 8 -11.16 -1.58 4.18
N GLY A 9 -10.48 -1.99 3.11
CA GLY A 9 -9.48 -3.08 3.15
C GLY A 9 -9.53 -4.08 1.99
N GLY A 10 -8.57 -5.01 1.99
CA GLY A 10 -8.50 -6.13 1.04
C GLY A 10 -9.63 -7.14 1.22
N ASN A 11 -9.87 -8.03 0.25
CA ASN A 11 -10.83 -9.11 0.47
C ASN A 11 -10.34 -10.04 1.59
N VAL A 12 -11.28 -10.62 2.33
CA VAL A 12 -11.00 -11.57 3.41
C VAL A 12 -11.60 -12.92 3.04
N ALA A 13 -10.93 -13.99 3.46
CA ALA A 13 -11.46 -15.35 3.47
C ALA A 13 -11.48 -15.85 4.92
N SER A 14 -12.60 -16.44 5.34
CA SER A 14 -12.77 -17.11 6.63
C SER A 14 -12.66 -18.62 6.42
N TYR A 15 -11.87 -19.28 7.26
CA TYR A 15 -11.63 -20.72 7.21
C TYR A 15 -12.16 -21.35 8.49
N PHE A 16 -12.94 -22.42 8.33
CA PHE A 16 -13.42 -23.25 9.44
C PHE A 16 -12.52 -24.47 9.52
N CYS A 17 -11.70 -24.54 10.56
CA CYS A 17 -10.64 -25.52 10.69
C CYS A 17 -10.82 -26.44 11.89
N THR A 18 -10.29 -27.66 11.79
CA THR A 18 -10.01 -28.54 12.93
C THR A 18 -8.85 -27.99 13.77
N ALA A 19 -8.62 -28.55 14.96
CA ALA A 19 -7.54 -28.15 15.86
C ALA A 19 -6.12 -28.32 15.24
N ASP A 20 -5.93 -29.30 14.35
CA ASP A 20 -4.69 -29.54 13.61
C ASP A 20 -4.61 -28.75 12.28
N SER A 21 -5.43 -27.71 12.13
CA SER A 21 -5.45 -26.79 10.99
C SER A 21 -5.87 -27.41 9.65
N ARG A 22 -6.77 -28.39 9.66
CA ARG A 22 -7.39 -28.92 8.44
C ARG A 22 -8.68 -28.18 8.15
N VAL A 23 -8.87 -27.79 6.89
CA VAL A 23 -10.01 -26.97 6.49
C VAL A 23 -11.24 -27.85 6.25
N VAL A 24 -12.28 -27.61 7.03
CA VAL A 24 -13.61 -28.21 6.87
C VAL A 24 -14.42 -27.43 5.84
N HIS A 25 -14.40 -26.10 5.92
CA HIS A 25 -15.08 -25.23 4.97
C HIS A 25 -14.41 -23.86 4.92
N ALA A 26 -14.73 -23.07 3.89
CA ALA A 26 -14.29 -21.69 3.80
C ALA A 26 -15.35 -20.83 3.10
N ILE A 27 -15.38 -19.56 3.45
CA ILE A 27 -16.16 -18.53 2.75
C ILE A 27 -15.27 -17.33 2.49
N ALA A 28 -15.52 -16.58 1.43
CA ALA A 28 -14.75 -15.37 1.15
C ALA A 28 -15.65 -14.23 0.65
N LYS A 29 -15.03 -13.05 0.53
CA LYS A 29 -15.70 -11.76 0.31
C LYS A 29 -16.51 -11.34 1.55
N PRO A 30 -16.89 -10.05 1.68
CA PRO A 30 -17.78 -9.63 2.75
C PRO A 30 -19.09 -10.42 2.71
N VAL A 31 -19.48 -10.99 3.84
CA VAL A 31 -20.74 -11.73 4.03
C VAL A 31 -21.50 -11.14 5.21
N SER A 32 -22.82 -11.30 5.23
CA SER A 32 -23.61 -10.96 6.41
C SER A 32 -23.28 -11.89 7.59
N ALA A 33 -23.56 -11.42 8.81
CA ALA A 33 -23.39 -12.21 10.03
C ALA A 33 -24.17 -13.54 9.94
N ASP A 34 -25.41 -13.52 9.44
CA ASP A 34 -26.23 -14.72 9.28
C ASP A 34 -25.59 -15.74 8.34
N LYS A 35 -25.02 -15.28 7.22
CA LYS A 35 -24.35 -16.17 6.27
C LYS A 35 -23.06 -16.76 6.84
N LEU A 36 -22.30 -15.97 7.61
CA LEU A 36 -21.13 -16.47 8.34
C LEU A 36 -21.54 -17.52 9.37
N LEU A 37 -22.61 -17.27 10.14
CA LEU A 37 -23.14 -18.20 11.13
C LEU A 37 -23.63 -19.50 10.48
N GLN A 38 -24.39 -19.43 9.39
CA GLN A 38 -24.84 -20.61 8.64
C GLN A 38 -23.66 -21.46 8.15
N ALA A 39 -22.62 -20.83 7.61
CA ALA A 39 -21.41 -21.53 7.18
C ALA A 39 -20.67 -22.18 8.36
N ALA A 40 -20.61 -21.50 9.51
CA ALA A 40 -19.99 -22.02 10.72
C ALA A 40 -20.74 -23.23 11.28
N VAL A 41 -22.07 -23.14 11.40
CA VAL A 41 -22.94 -24.24 11.85
C VAL A 41 -22.77 -25.44 10.93
N TRP A 42 -22.84 -25.23 9.62
CA TRP A 42 -22.65 -26.31 8.64
C TRP A 42 -21.28 -26.99 8.76
N ALA A 43 -20.21 -26.21 8.96
CA ALA A 43 -18.86 -26.76 9.14
C ALA A 43 -18.75 -27.59 10.43
N VAL A 44 -19.32 -27.10 11.55
CA VAL A 44 -19.32 -27.83 12.82
C VAL A 44 -20.11 -29.13 12.74
N GLU A 45 -21.30 -29.10 12.16
CA GLU A 45 -22.14 -30.30 11.96
C GLU A 45 -21.45 -31.33 11.07
N THR A 46 -20.86 -30.86 9.96
CA THR A 46 -20.11 -31.72 9.03
C THR A 46 -18.91 -32.37 9.72
N HIS A 47 -18.16 -31.62 10.52
CA HIS A 47 -17.02 -32.18 11.25
C HIS A 47 -17.46 -33.18 12.34
N ARG A 48 -18.54 -32.89 13.08
CA ARG A 48 -19.11 -33.83 14.04
C ARG A 48 -19.55 -35.13 13.36
N GLY A 49 -20.21 -35.03 12.21
CA GLY A 49 -20.57 -36.20 11.40
C GLY A 49 -19.35 -37.02 10.98
N ALA A 50 -18.26 -36.36 10.58
CA ALA A 50 -17.01 -37.04 10.25
C ALA A 50 -16.40 -37.78 11.45
N LEU A 51 -16.41 -37.16 12.65
CA LEU A 51 -15.91 -37.80 13.87
C LEU A 51 -16.78 -38.97 14.34
N LEU A 52 -18.10 -38.91 14.10
CA LEU A 52 -19.02 -40.01 14.37
C LEU A 52 -18.83 -41.17 13.38
N ALA A 53 -18.43 -40.89 12.14
CA ALA A 53 -18.11 -41.92 11.16
C ALA A 53 -16.86 -42.71 11.59
N ASP A 54 -15.77 -42.01 11.94
CA ASP A 54 -14.62 -42.58 12.64
C ASP A 54 -13.76 -41.46 13.24
N SER A 55 -13.47 -41.53 14.55
CA SER A 55 -12.70 -40.49 15.24
C SER A 55 -11.18 -40.58 15.01
N GLN A 56 -10.66 -41.74 14.60
CA GLN A 56 -9.23 -42.01 14.46
C GLN A 56 -8.80 -42.16 12.99
N ASP A 57 -9.71 -42.54 12.09
CA ASP A 57 -9.39 -42.70 10.67
C ASP A 57 -9.64 -41.41 9.86
N LEU A 58 -8.55 -40.70 9.57
CA LEU A 58 -8.57 -39.49 8.75
C LEU A 58 -9.08 -39.74 7.32
N LEU A 59 -8.91 -40.93 6.75
CA LEU A 59 -9.41 -41.22 5.40
C LEU A 59 -10.94 -41.29 5.39
N ILE A 60 -11.53 -41.94 6.40
CA ILE A 60 -12.99 -41.97 6.58
C ILE A 60 -13.53 -40.56 6.80
N GLN A 61 -12.87 -39.75 7.63
CA GLN A 61 -13.27 -38.37 7.87
C GLN A 61 -13.22 -37.52 6.58
N ARG A 62 -12.16 -37.67 5.77
CA ARG A 62 -12.02 -36.97 4.49
C ARG A 62 -13.13 -37.36 3.52
N ASP A 63 -13.46 -38.64 3.48
CA ASP A 63 -14.51 -39.17 2.62
C ASP A 63 -15.89 -38.65 3.03
N PHE A 64 -16.16 -38.56 4.33
CA PHE A 64 -17.38 -37.97 4.86
C PHE A 64 -17.51 -36.48 4.48
N VAL A 65 -16.46 -35.69 4.74
CA VAL A 65 -16.43 -34.26 4.41
C VAL A 65 -16.58 -34.03 2.90
N GLN A 66 -15.93 -34.85 2.07
CA GLN A 66 -16.08 -34.78 0.61
C GLN A 66 -17.54 -34.99 0.20
N GLN A 67 -18.20 -36.03 0.71
CA GLN A 67 -19.60 -36.32 0.39
C GLN A 67 -20.52 -35.17 0.82
N ALA A 68 -20.27 -34.58 2.00
CA ALA A 68 -21.02 -33.41 2.46
C ALA A 68 -20.90 -32.21 1.51
N HIS A 69 -19.70 -31.95 0.96
CA HIS A 69 -19.53 -30.91 -0.07
C HIS A 69 -20.19 -31.26 -1.40
N LEU A 70 -20.07 -32.51 -1.85
CA LEU A 70 -20.69 -32.97 -3.10
C LEU A 70 -22.22 -32.91 -3.03
N ALA A 71 -22.81 -33.19 -1.88
CA ALA A 71 -24.24 -33.03 -1.64
C ALA A 71 -24.70 -31.56 -1.81
N LYS A 72 -23.85 -30.58 -1.46
CA LYS A 72 -24.11 -29.15 -1.71
C LYS A 72 -23.92 -28.73 -3.18
N LEU A 73 -23.41 -29.64 -4.02
CA LEU A 73 -23.25 -29.48 -5.46
C LEU A 73 -24.21 -30.40 -6.24
N ASP A 74 -25.23 -30.95 -5.56
CA ASP A 74 -26.24 -31.85 -6.13
C ASP A 74 -25.63 -33.04 -6.89
N THR A 75 -24.55 -33.62 -6.35
CA THR A 75 -23.85 -34.76 -6.95
C THR A 75 -23.45 -35.81 -5.93
N THR A 76 -23.06 -37.00 -6.43
CA THR A 76 -22.57 -38.10 -5.60
C THR A 76 -21.07 -38.30 -5.77
N ARG A 77 -20.49 -39.10 -4.88
CA ARG A 77 -19.07 -39.43 -4.93
C ARG A 77 -18.70 -40.23 -6.18
N GLU A 78 -19.57 -41.14 -6.60
CA GLU A 78 -19.38 -41.98 -7.78
C GLU A 78 -19.37 -41.13 -9.05
N SER A 79 -20.35 -40.22 -9.19
CA SER A 79 -20.39 -39.27 -10.31
C SER A 79 -19.18 -38.37 -10.32
N PHE A 80 -18.75 -37.88 -9.15
CA PHE A 80 -17.55 -37.06 -9.04
C PHE A 80 -16.30 -37.83 -9.47
N ARG A 81 -16.09 -39.05 -8.96
CA ARG A 81 -14.95 -39.90 -9.33
C ARG A 81 -14.89 -40.16 -10.83
N TRP A 82 -16.02 -40.45 -11.46
CA TRP A 82 -16.08 -40.62 -12.91
C TRP A 82 -15.61 -39.35 -13.65
N LYS A 83 -16.01 -38.16 -13.20
CA LYS A 83 -15.51 -36.89 -13.78
C LYS A 83 -14.01 -36.68 -13.52
N ILE A 84 -13.48 -37.09 -12.37
CA ILE A 84 -12.03 -37.04 -12.12
C ILE A 84 -11.33 -37.91 -13.16
N ASP A 85 -11.82 -39.13 -13.36
CA ASP A 85 -11.26 -40.04 -14.35
C ASP A 85 -11.33 -39.42 -15.75
N GLU A 86 -12.42 -38.78 -16.17
CA GLU A 86 -12.47 -38.07 -17.46
C GLU A 86 -11.39 -36.99 -17.61
N GLU A 87 -11.07 -36.27 -16.54
CA GLU A 87 -10.07 -35.20 -16.53
C GLU A 87 -8.62 -35.69 -16.46
N MET A 88 -8.39 -36.94 -16.08
CA MET A 88 -7.04 -37.48 -15.98
C MET A 88 -6.43 -37.79 -17.36
N PRO A 89 -5.19 -37.33 -17.65
CA PRO A 89 -4.48 -37.72 -18.87
C PRO A 89 -4.35 -39.23 -18.99
N ALA A 90 -4.47 -39.78 -20.21
CA ALA A 90 -4.36 -41.22 -20.44
C ALA A 90 -3.03 -41.82 -19.95
N ALA A 91 -1.93 -41.08 -20.09
CA ALA A 91 -0.62 -41.48 -19.56
C ALA A 91 -0.62 -41.60 -18.03
N THR A 92 -1.29 -40.68 -17.33
CA THR A 92 -1.44 -40.71 -15.85
C THR A 92 -2.33 -41.87 -15.41
N LYS A 93 -3.43 -42.14 -16.11
CA LYS A 93 -4.29 -43.32 -15.84
C LYS A 93 -3.51 -44.62 -15.91
N THR A 94 -2.69 -44.78 -16.95
CA THR A 94 -1.85 -45.97 -17.14
C THR A 94 -0.78 -46.09 -16.06
N TYR A 95 -0.15 -44.97 -15.68
CA TYR A 95 0.81 -44.93 -14.57
C TYR A 95 0.16 -45.31 -13.23
N ASP A 96 -0.99 -44.71 -12.91
CA ASP A 96 -1.72 -45.00 -11.66
C ASP A 96 -2.20 -46.45 -11.60
N LYS A 97 -2.65 -47.01 -12.73
CA LYS A 97 -3.01 -48.43 -12.82
C LYS A 97 -1.80 -49.32 -12.53
N LYS A 98 -0.65 -49.04 -13.16
CA LYS A 98 0.60 -49.78 -12.94
C LYS A 98 1.11 -49.67 -11.51
N MET A 99 0.96 -48.51 -10.87
CA MET A 99 1.36 -48.27 -9.47
C MET A 99 0.42 -48.91 -8.45
N LYS A 100 -0.88 -49.06 -8.76
CA LYS A 100 -1.83 -49.80 -7.91
C LYS A 100 -1.52 -51.31 -7.88
N ASP A 101 -1.00 -51.83 -8.99
CA ASP A 101 -0.58 -53.23 -9.09
C ASP A 101 0.75 -53.48 -8.36
N ASP A 102 1.60 -52.46 -8.22
CA ASP A 102 2.86 -52.51 -7.48
C ASP A 102 2.68 -52.03 -6.02
N LYS A 103 2.28 -52.98 -5.15
CA LYS A 103 2.00 -52.73 -3.71
C LYS A 103 3.17 -52.17 -2.90
N THR A 104 4.39 -52.12 -3.44
CA THR A 104 5.61 -51.81 -2.67
C THR A 104 6.04 -50.34 -2.69
N ARG A 105 5.42 -49.47 -3.51
CA ARG A 105 5.99 -48.14 -3.84
C ARG A 105 5.16 -46.91 -3.48
N TRP A 106 4.21 -47.03 -2.55
CA TRP A 106 3.28 -45.96 -2.12
C TRP A 106 3.91 -44.85 -1.24
N LYS A 107 5.19 -44.50 -1.41
CA LYS A 107 5.82 -43.43 -0.61
C LYS A 107 5.76 -42.02 -1.21
N GLU A 108 5.40 -41.88 -2.49
CA GLU A 108 5.17 -40.57 -3.11
C GLU A 108 3.79 -40.53 -3.77
N SER A 109 2.95 -39.61 -3.31
CA SER A 109 1.59 -39.44 -3.82
C SER A 109 1.62 -39.06 -5.31
N PRO A 110 0.65 -39.50 -6.13
CA PRO A 110 0.32 -38.94 -7.46
C PRO A 110 -0.16 -37.47 -7.43
N GLY A 111 0.32 -36.69 -6.44
CA GLY A 111 -0.39 -35.61 -5.77
C GLY A 111 -0.62 -34.34 -6.59
N SER A 112 -0.02 -34.20 -7.77
CA SER A 112 -0.28 -33.06 -8.65
C SER A 112 -1.34 -33.39 -9.70
N ALA A 113 -1.24 -34.53 -10.39
CA ALA A 113 -2.11 -34.84 -11.53
C ALA A 113 -3.54 -35.20 -11.10
N PHE A 114 -3.70 -36.08 -10.10
CA PHE A 114 -5.02 -36.40 -9.54
C PHE A 114 -5.68 -35.14 -8.95
N LEU A 115 -4.90 -34.30 -8.26
CA LEU A 115 -5.42 -33.06 -7.70
C LEU A 115 -5.88 -32.07 -8.78
N ILE A 116 -5.09 -31.90 -9.85
CA ILE A 116 -5.47 -31.06 -11.00
C ILE A 116 -6.77 -31.59 -11.62
N ALA A 117 -6.89 -32.91 -11.84
CA ALA A 117 -8.09 -33.53 -12.37
C ALA A 117 -9.29 -33.36 -11.43
N SER A 118 -9.10 -33.58 -10.13
CA SER A 118 -10.13 -33.40 -9.11
C SER A 118 -10.64 -31.97 -9.05
N ARG A 119 -9.75 -30.98 -9.16
CA ARG A 119 -10.12 -29.57 -9.25
C ARG A 119 -10.94 -29.31 -10.51
N ARG A 120 -10.49 -29.76 -11.69
CA ARG A 120 -11.23 -29.56 -12.96
C ARG A 120 -12.61 -30.20 -12.93
N ALA A 121 -12.70 -31.43 -12.42
CA ALA A 121 -13.96 -32.14 -12.23
C ALA A 121 -14.91 -31.35 -11.32
N ALA A 122 -14.40 -30.78 -10.22
CA ALA A 122 -15.20 -29.99 -9.29
C ALA A 122 -15.69 -28.69 -9.93
N GLN A 123 -14.87 -28.06 -10.78
CA GLN A 123 -15.27 -26.85 -11.51
C GLN A 123 -16.41 -27.13 -12.51
N LYS A 124 -16.36 -28.27 -13.20
CA LYS A 124 -17.39 -28.72 -14.14
C LYS A 124 -18.73 -29.07 -13.47
N LEU A 125 -18.78 -29.24 -12.15
CA LEU A 125 -20.03 -29.46 -11.43
C LEU A 125 -20.89 -28.19 -11.32
N GLY A 126 -20.30 -26.99 -11.47
CA GLY A 126 -21.04 -25.74 -11.23
C GLY A 126 -21.37 -25.54 -9.74
N GLY A 127 -22.21 -24.55 -9.42
CA GLY A 127 -22.61 -24.25 -8.05
C GLY A 127 -21.58 -23.43 -7.25
N ASN A 128 -21.60 -23.58 -5.92
CA ASN A 128 -20.81 -22.74 -5.03
C ASN A 128 -19.33 -23.12 -5.05
N ARG A 129 -18.48 -22.15 -5.38
CA ARG A 129 -17.04 -22.32 -5.56
C ARG A 129 -16.31 -22.84 -4.32
N ALA A 130 -16.76 -22.49 -3.11
CA ALA A 130 -16.15 -22.99 -1.89
C ALA A 130 -16.36 -24.51 -1.75
N HIS A 131 -17.57 -25.00 -2.04
CA HIS A 131 -17.85 -26.43 -2.02
C HIS A 131 -17.08 -27.17 -3.12
N GLN A 132 -16.88 -26.57 -4.30
CA GLN A 132 -16.04 -27.17 -5.35
C GLN A 132 -14.59 -27.39 -4.88
N ILE A 133 -13.97 -26.36 -4.29
CA ILE A 133 -12.56 -26.45 -3.85
C ILE A 133 -12.43 -27.48 -2.71
N MET A 134 -13.34 -27.44 -1.73
CA MET A 134 -13.31 -28.37 -0.61
C MET A 134 -13.66 -29.82 -1.00
N ALA A 135 -14.52 -30.03 -2.01
CA ALA A 135 -14.79 -31.36 -2.54
C ALA A 135 -13.55 -31.96 -3.24
N ALA A 136 -12.75 -31.12 -3.91
CA ALA A 136 -11.51 -31.56 -4.55
C ALA A 136 -10.39 -31.88 -3.53
N GLN A 137 -10.39 -31.22 -2.38
CA GLN A 137 -9.38 -31.39 -1.34
C GLN A 137 -9.99 -31.40 0.08
N PRO A 138 -10.75 -32.47 0.43
CA PRO A 138 -11.41 -32.56 1.74
C PRO A 138 -10.39 -32.66 2.87
N LEU A 139 -10.60 -31.88 3.95
CA LEU A 139 -9.73 -31.78 5.14
C LEU A 139 -8.23 -31.62 4.82
N ALA A 140 -7.91 -30.91 3.74
CA ALA A 140 -6.54 -30.51 3.46
C ALA A 140 -6.04 -29.52 4.52
N LYS A 141 -4.73 -29.53 4.77
CA LYS A 141 -4.15 -28.56 5.72
C LYS A 141 -4.32 -27.15 5.17
N LEU A 142 -4.53 -26.17 6.05
CA LEU A 142 -4.70 -24.77 5.65
C LEU A 142 -3.56 -24.31 4.73
N SER A 143 -2.31 -24.66 5.02
CA SER A 143 -1.13 -24.34 4.21
C SER A 143 -1.20 -24.86 2.75
N GLU A 144 -1.97 -25.92 2.49
CA GLU A 144 -2.10 -26.56 1.17
C GLU A 144 -3.20 -25.89 0.32
N VAL A 145 -4.24 -25.35 0.96
CA VAL A 145 -5.44 -24.84 0.28
C VAL A 145 -5.68 -23.35 0.42
N TYR A 146 -5.06 -22.67 1.39
CA TYR A 146 -5.38 -21.25 1.66
C TYR A 146 -5.19 -20.38 0.41
N LYS A 147 -4.12 -20.61 -0.36
CA LYS A 147 -3.83 -19.83 -1.56
C LYS A 147 -4.93 -20.05 -2.59
N GLU A 148 -5.29 -21.30 -2.88
CA GLU A 148 -6.34 -21.57 -3.85
C GLU A 148 -7.70 -21.02 -3.40
N VAL A 149 -8.07 -21.25 -2.14
CA VAL A 149 -9.34 -20.76 -1.58
C VAL A 149 -9.41 -19.24 -1.66
N PHE A 150 -8.37 -18.55 -1.18
CA PHE A 150 -8.33 -17.10 -1.25
C PHE A 150 -8.43 -16.64 -2.70
N GLU A 151 -7.51 -17.06 -3.57
CA GLU A 151 -7.43 -16.55 -4.94
C GLU A 151 -8.68 -16.86 -5.78
N LYS A 152 -9.26 -18.06 -5.61
CA LYS A 152 -10.44 -18.47 -6.39
C LYS A 152 -11.75 -17.93 -5.84
N LEU A 153 -11.85 -17.64 -4.55
CA LEU A 153 -13.10 -17.11 -3.96
C LEU A 153 -13.13 -15.58 -3.93
N THR A 154 -11.97 -14.92 -3.80
CA THR A 154 -11.88 -13.46 -3.75
C THR A 154 -11.55 -12.82 -5.09
N ASP A 155 -11.12 -13.61 -6.07
CA ASP A 155 -10.54 -13.14 -7.34
C ASP A 155 -9.28 -12.27 -7.13
N GLU A 156 -8.61 -12.39 -5.98
CA GLU A 156 -7.35 -11.73 -5.66
C GLU A 156 -6.15 -12.68 -5.79
N ARG A 157 -4.92 -12.19 -5.58
CA ARG A 157 -3.70 -13.01 -5.60
C ARG A 157 -3.01 -12.99 -4.25
N VAL A 158 -2.53 -14.14 -3.80
CA VAL A 158 -1.60 -14.22 -2.67
C VAL A 158 -0.21 -13.89 -3.19
N ILE A 159 0.32 -12.75 -2.75
CA ILE A 159 1.68 -12.32 -3.05
C ILE A 159 2.61 -12.93 -2.00
N ASN A 160 3.44 -13.88 -2.44
CA ASN A 160 4.46 -14.51 -1.59
C ASN A 160 5.68 -13.61 -1.42
N ASN A 161 6.03 -12.83 -2.44
CA ASN A 161 7.15 -11.90 -2.39
C ASN A 161 6.71 -10.52 -1.88
N ARG A 162 6.84 -10.31 -0.56
CA ARG A 162 6.61 -9.01 0.07
C ARG A 162 7.88 -8.15 0.18
N GLY A 163 9.02 -8.61 -0.35
CA GLY A 163 10.29 -7.89 -0.22
C GLY A 163 10.23 -6.48 -0.79
N VAL A 164 9.56 -6.32 -1.94
CA VAL A 164 9.34 -5.01 -2.58
C VAL A 164 8.50 -4.09 -1.69
N ILE A 165 7.43 -4.62 -1.08
CA ILE A 165 6.57 -3.84 -0.18
C ILE A 165 7.27 -3.44 1.10
N PHE A 166 8.00 -4.34 1.75
CA PHE A 166 8.74 -3.97 2.96
C PHE A 166 9.84 -2.95 2.66
N THR A 167 10.51 -3.06 1.51
CA THR A 167 11.48 -2.06 1.06
C THR A 167 10.80 -0.71 0.82
N ALA A 168 9.64 -0.70 0.17
CA ALA A 168 8.86 0.51 -0.05
C ALA A 168 8.39 1.15 1.27
N ALA A 169 7.86 0.35 2.20
CA ALA A 169 7.41 0.82 3.51
C ALA A 169 8.55 1.44 4.32
N ARG A 170 9.72 0.79 4.34
CA ARG A 170 10.93 1.34 4.99
C ARG A 170 11.40 2.64 4.35
N ALA A 171 11.34 2.74 3.02
CA ALA A 171 11.73 3.95 2.31
C ALA A 171 10.77 5.13 2.62
N LEU A 172 9.48 4.86 2.77
CA LEU A 172 8.48 5.85 3.18
C LEU A 172 8.70 6.32 4.62
N GLU A 173 8.98 5.39 5.54
CA GLU A 173 9.28 5.73 6.92
C GLU A 173 10.55 6.57 7.04
N ALA A 174 11.62 6.19 6.35
CA ALA A 174 12.84 6.99 6.28
C ALA A 174 12.60 8.38 5.66
N ALA A 175 11.72 8.49 4.67
CA ALA A 175 11.34 9.78 4.09
C ALA A 175 10.61 10.67 5.11
N ARG A 176 9.69 10.10 5.90
CA ARG A 176 8.98 10.78 6.97
C ARG A 176 9.93 11.29 8.06
N GLU A 177 10.85 10.43 8.51
CA GLU A 177 11.86 10.77 9.52
C GLU A 177 12.81 11.88 9.05
N SER A 178 13.25 11.81 7.79
CA SER A 178 14.15 12.81 7.19
C SER A 178 13.42 14.07 6.69
N GLY A 179 12.09 14.11 6.71
CA GLY A 179 11.30 15.20 6.15
C GLY A 179 11.43 15.35 4.63
N MET A 180 11.80 14.28 3.92
CA MET A 180 11.92 14.27 2.47
C MET A 180 10.56 13.97 1.80
N PRO A 181 10.19 14.70 0.73
CA PRO A 181 9.03 14.33 -0.06
C PRO A 181 9.26 13.00 -0.77
N VAL A 182 8.17 12.33 -1.15
CA VAL A 182 8.21 11.02 -1.79
C VAL A 182 7.75 11.12 -3.24
N LEU A 183 8.50 10.48 -4.14
CA LEU A 183 8.06 10.16 -5.48
C LEU A 183 7.74 8.66 -5.53
N LEU A 184 6.45 8.36 -5.55
CA LEU A 184 5.94 7.01 -5.67
C LEU A 184 5.70 6.68 -7.15
N VAL A 185 6.38 5.65 -7.66
CA VAL A 185 6.30 5.16 -9.02
C VAL A 185 5.50 3.86 -9.04
N LEU A 186 4.29 3.92 -9.56
CA LEU A 186 3.38 2.78 -9.65
C LEU A 186 3.41 2.17 -11.06
N TYR A 187 3.61 0.86 -11.14
CA TYR A 187 3.75 0.14 -12.42
C TYR A 187 2.94 -1.16 -12.46
N ASP A 188 2.60 -1.66 -13.65
CA ASP A 188 1.79 -2.89 -13.81
C ASP A 188 2.59 -4.16 -13.51
N GLY A 189 3.89 -4.09 -13.77
CA GLY A 189 4.86 -5.15 -13.51
C GLY A 189 4.81 -6.29 -14.52
N LYS A 190 5.92 -7.02 -14.65
CA LYS A 190 6.06 -8.18 -15.55
C LYS A 190 6.71 -9.39 -14.85
N GLY A 191 6.67 -10.55 -15.50
CA GLY A 191 7.10 -11.83 -14.92
C GLY A 191 5.99 -12.52 -14.14
N ASP A 192 6.26 -13.74 -13.65
CA ASP A 192 5.27 -14.58 -12.93
C ASP A 192 4.75 -13.87 -11.68
N ASP A 193 5.69 -13.24 -10.98
CA ASP A 193 5.42 -12.44 -9.81
C ASP A 193 5.17 -10.97 -10.15
N LYS A 194 5.06 -10.50 -11.40
CA LYS A 194 4.79 -9.07 -11.73
C LYS A 194 5.49 -8.01 -10.85
N ASP A 195 6.70 -8.31 -10.40
CA ASP A 195 7.50 -7.44 -9.52
C ASP A 195 8.64 -6.78 -10.30
N GLU A 196 8.89 -7.23 -11.53
CA GLU A 196 9.83 -6.58 -12.44
C GLU A 196 9.16 -5.40 -13.16
N TRP A 197 9.91 -4.36 -13.47
CA TRP A 197 9.40 -3.24 -14.27
C TRP A 197 8.99 -3.68 -15.69
N ASP A 198 7.80 -3.25 -16.11
CA ASP A 198 7.37 -3.33 -17.51
C ASP A 198 8.22 -2.41 -18.41
N SER A 199 8.16 -2.60 -19.74
CA SER A 199 8.97 -1.82 -20.69
C SER A 199 8.72 -0.32 -20.57
N LYS A 200 7.44 0.10 -20.50
CA LYS A 200 7.06 1.50 -20.36
C LYS A 200 7.67 2.14 -19.11
N THR A 201 7.68 1.41 -18.00
CA THR A 201 8.29 1.87 -16.75
C THR A 201 9.80 1.97 -16.88
N LYS A 202 10.47 1.00 -17.51
CA LYS A 202 11.92 1.07 -17.76
C LYS A 202 12.29 2.27 -18.61
N ASP A 203 11.55 2.50 -19.70
CA ASP A 203 11.77 3.62 -20.61
C ASP A 203 11.55 4.96 -19.88
N MET A 204 10.46 5.09 -19.11
CA MET A 204 10.21 6.29 -18.29
C MET A 204 11.32 6.53 -17.25
N VAL A 205 11.79 5.50 -16.54
CA VAL A 205 12.87 5.64 -15.56
C VAL A 205 14.16 6.10 -16.25
N LYS A 206 14.49 5.51 -17.40
CA LYS A 206 15.71 5.84 -18.14
C LYS A 206 15.65 7.24 -18.76
N ASP A 207 14.60 7.53 -19.51
CA ASP A 207 14.54 8.69 -20.39
C ASP A 207 14.00 9.93 -19.68
N VAL A 208 13.10 9.74 -18.70
CA VAL A 208 12.49 10.85 -17.93
C VAL A 208 13.21 11.05 -16.61
N LEU A 209 13.26 10.03 -15.74
CA LEU A 209 13.86 10.18 -14.40
C LEU A 209 15.39 10.27 -14.46
N GLY A 210 16.01 9.67 -15.48
CA GLY A 210 17.45 9.76 -15.75
C GLY A 210 17.89 11.05 -16.43
N SER A 211 16.96 11.90 -16.87
CA SER A 211 17.30 13.16 -17.53
C SER A 211 18.03 14.12 -16.56
N PRO A 212 19.05 14.89 -17.02
CA PRO A 212 19.82 15.77 -16.13
C PRO A 212 18.96 16.80 -15.37
N ARG A 213 17.89 17.29 -16.00
CA ARG A 213 16.96 18.27 -15.42
C ARG A 213 16.13 17.68 -14.27
N VAL A 214 15.78 16.40 -14.35
CA VAL A 214 14.98 15.72 -13.32
C VAL A 214 15.89 15.15 -12.24
N VAL A 215 17.06 14.61 -12.59
CA VAL A 215 18.01 14.01 -11.64
C VAL A 215 18.42 14.99 -10.53
N SER A 216 18.66 16.26 -10.85
CA SER A 216 19.01 17.27 -9.85
C SER A 216 17.90 17.48 -8.81
N VAL A 217 16.66 17.49 -9.26
CA VAL A 217 15.46 17.65 -8.41
C VAL A 217 15.21 16.39 -7.59
N LEU A 218 15.31 15.21 -8.20
CA LEU A 218 15.09 13.91 -7.57
C LEU A 218 16.06 13.56 -6.44
N ARG A 219 17.21 14.24 -6.33
CA ARG A 219 18.11 14.09 -5.18
C ARG A 219 17.44 14.48 -3.86
N ASN A 220 16.41 15.32 -3.92
CA ASN A 220 15.64 15.76 -2.77
C ASN A 220 14.40 14.90 -2.50
N TYR A 221 14.29 13.74 -3.16
CA TYR A 221 13.13 12.84 -3.05
C TYR A 221 13.53 11.45 -2.59
N ALA A 222 12.72 10.88 -1.71
CA ALA A 222 12.67 9.44 -1.54
C ALA A 222 11.93 8.83 -2.74
N LYS A 223 12.60 7.94 -3.48
CA LYS A 223 12.03 7.28 -4.66
C LYS A 223 11.54 5.90 -4.27
N VAL A 224 10.25 5.65 -4.45
CA VAL A 224 9.61 4.39 -4.03
C VAL A 224 8.94 3.76 -5.24
N TYR A 225 9.31 2.53 -5.59
CA TYR A 225 8.79 1.81 -6.76
C TYR A 225 7.88 0.67 -6.29
N VAL A 226 6.63 0.68 -6.73
CA VAL A 226 5.62 -0.27 -6.22
C VAL A 226 4.77 -0.82 -7.37
N PRO A 227 4.65 -2.15 -7.53
CA PRO A 227 3.70 -2.71 -8.47
C PRO A 227 2.28 -2.39 -8.00
N LYS A 228 1.42 -1.89 -8.89
CA LYS A 228 0.06 -1.43 -8.55
C LYS A 228 -0.77 -2.49 -7.82
N ARG A 229 -0.62 -3.76 -8.19
CA ARG A 229 -1.32 -4.88 -7.53
C ARG A 229 -0.98 -5.02 -6.04
N GLN A 230 0.15 -4.44 -5.61
CA GLN A 230 0.63 -4.48 -4.23
C GLN A 230 0.36 -3.16 -3.47
N ILE A 231 -0.30 -2.17 -4.09
CA ILE A 231 -0.56 -0.87 -3.47
C ILE A 231 -1.42 -0.97 -2.21
N ALA A 232 -2.39 -1.90 -2.20
CA ALA A 232 -3.22 -2.16 -1.04
C ALA A 232 -2.40 -2.74 0.12
N ALA A 233 -1.42 -3.59 -0.18
CA ALA A 233 -0.51 -4.12 0.84
C ALA A 233 0.38 -3.03 1.43
N LEU A 234 0.84 -2.08 0.60
CA LEU A 234 1.61 -0.93 1.07
C LEU A 234 0.75 0.00 1.94
N SER A 235 -0.44 0.35 1.47
CA SER A 235 -1.41 1.19 2.19
C SER A 235 -1.71 0.64 3.59
N ASN A 236 -1.89 -0.68 3.71
CA ASN A 236 -2.09 -1.35 5.01
C ASN A 236 -0.88 -1.28 5.96
N LEU A 237 0.33 -1.02 5.45
CA LEU A 237 1.56 -0.95 6.26
C LEU A 237 1.99 0.46 6.60
N THR A 238 1.58 1.48 5.82
CA THR A 238 2.12 2.84 5.90
C THR A 238 1.08 3.92 6.10
N ASP A 239 -0.17 3.54 6.39
CA ASP A 239 -1.35 4.44 6.51
C ASP A 239 -1.57 5.36 5.28
N MET A 240 -0.96 5.01 4.14
CA MET A 240 -1.08 5.81 2.92
C MET A 240 -2.45 5.63 2.27
N PRO A 241 -3.03 6.67 1.67
CA PRO A 241 -4.30 6.54 0.98
C PRO A 241 -4.18 5.62 -0.25
N LEU A 242 -5.28 4.94 -0.58
CA LEU A 242 -5.39 4.25 -1.86
C LEU A 242 -5.51 5.29 -2.97
N TYR A 243 -4.51 5.35 -3.85
CA TYR A 243 -4.53 6.27 -4.98
C TYR A 243 -5.35 5.69 -6.14
N GLU A 244 -6.61 6.10 -6.27
CA GLU A 244 -7.52 5.56 -7.30
C GLU A 244 -7.00 5.74 -8.74
N GLU A 245 -6.25 6.81 -8.99
CA GLU A 245 -5.62 7.10 -10.29
C GLU A 245 -4.60 6.03 -10.73
N ALA A 246 -4.10 5.22 -9.79
CA ALA A 246 -3.19 4.11 -10.09
C ALA A 246 -3.80 3.11 -11.08
N ARG A 247 -5.12 3.06 -11.22
CA ARG A 247 -5.82 2.07 -12.05
C ARG A 247 -5.77 2.37 -13.54
N ASN A 248 -5.59 3.63 -13.95
CA ASN A 248 -5.94 4.06 -15.31
C ASN A 248 -4.79 3.98 -16.33
N SER A 249 -3.54 3.94 -15.88
CA SER A 249 -2.37 4.06 -16.77
C SER A 249 -1.11 3.49 -16.14
N THR A 250 -0.13 3.02 -16.92
CA THR A 250 1.20 2.64 -16.40
C THR A 250 2.31 3.33 -17.19
N PRO A 251 3.37 3.84 -16.54
CA PRO A 251 3.49 4.07 -15.09
C PRO A 251 2.63 5.25 -14.59
N VAL A 252 2.39 5.34 -13.28
CA VAL A 252 1.82 6.52 -12.59
C VAL A 252 2.85 7.05 -11.61
N LEU A 253 3.09 8.36 -11.65
CA LEU A 253 3.89 9.07 -10.69
C LEU A 253 2.99 9.78 -9.69
N ILE A 254 3.23 9.56 -8.41
CA ILE A 254 2.52 10.23 -7.32
C ILE A 254 3.54 10.96 -6.48
N ILE A 255 3.32 12.27 -6.32
CA ILE A 255 4.18 13.15 -5.55
C ILE A 255 3.47 13.38 -4.23
N THR A 256 4.16 13.09 -3.13
CA THR A 256 3.62 13.32 -1.79
C THR A 256 4.58 14.16 -0.96
N ASP A 257 4.01 14.81 0.05
CA ASP A 257 4.78 15.33 1.16
C ASP A 257 5.35 14.16 2.04
N PRO A 258 6.18 14.45 3.05
CA PRO A 258 6.73 13.44 3.94
C PRO A 258 5.67 12.70 4.80
N ALA A 259 4.47 13.25 4.93
CA ALA A 259 3.35 12.63 5.64
C ALA A 259 2.52 11.69 4.75
N GLY A 260 2.85 11.60 3.44
CA GLY A 260 2.11 10.79 2.48
C GLY A 260 0.90 11.51 1.86
N THR A 261 0.70 12.80 2.18
CA THR A 261 -0.36 13.60 1.56
C THR A 261 0.02 13.88 0.11
N LYS A 262 -0.88 13.54 -0.81
CA LYS A 262 -0.67 13.77 -2.24
C LYS A 262 -0.61 15.28 -2.55
N THR A 263 0.48 15.72 -3.16
CA THR A 263 0.65 17.09 -3.67
C THR A 263 0.53 17.16 -5.19
N GLY A 264 0.68 16.04 -5.89
CA GLY A 264 0.54 15.97 -7.34
C GLY A 264 0.54 14.54 -7.87
N SER A 265 0.15 14.37 -9.13
CA SER A 265 0.31 13.12 -9.86
C SER A 265 0.51 13.36 -11.34
N MET A 266 1.15 12.42 -12.01
CA MET A 266 1.35 12.42 -13.45
C MET A 266 1.16 11.01 -14.01
N HIS A 267 0.61 10.94 -15.22
CA HIS A 267 0.36 9.70 -15.92
C HIS A 267 0.53 9.87 -17.44
N GLY A 268 0.69 8.77 -18.15
CA GLY A 268 0.84 8.77 -19.61
C GLY A 268 2.24 9.20 -20.05
N THR A 269 2.33 9.96 -21.14
CA THR A 269 3.61 10.48 -21.67
C THR A 269 4.05 11.67 -20.83
N ILE A 270 5.13 11.51 -20.07
CA ILE A 270 5.63 12.52 -19.13
C ILE A 270 6.89 13.15 -19.73
N SER A 271 6.86 14.47 -19.99
CA SER A 271 8.07 15.17 -20.41
C SER A 271 8.97 15.45 -19.19
N PRO A 272 10.30 15.38 -19.35
CA PRO A 272 11.24 15.72 -18.28
C PRO A 272 11.02 17.11 -17.67
N ASP A 273 10.72 18.11 -18.50
CA ASP A 273 10.53 19.49 -18.07
C ASP A 273 9.27 19.65 -17.23
N GLN A 274 8.17 19.03 -17.68
CA GLN A 274 6.92 19.07 -16.93
C GLN A 274 7.06 18.35 -15.58
N LEU A 275 7.76 17.21 -15.55
CA LEU A 275 8.03 16.51 -14.29
C LEU A 275 8.88 17.36 -13.34
N ALA A 276 9.96 17.97 -13.82
CA ALA A 276 10.79 18.83 -12.99
C ALA A 276 9.99 19.98 -12.36
N ILE A 277 9.13 20.64 -13.15
CA ILE A 277 8.23 21.71 -12.66
C ILE A 277 7.28 21.19 -11.57
N GLN A 278 6.71 19.99 -11.73
CA GLN A 278 5.77 19.39 -10.78
C GLN A 278 6.42 18.91 -9.48
N LEU A 279 7.71 18.60 -9.49
CA LEU A 279 8.45 18.15 -8.31
C LEU A 279 8.88 19.30 -7.38
N TRP A 280 9.20 20.47 -7.92
CA TRP A 280 9.68 21.58 -7.07
C TRP A 280 8.73 22.01 -5.93
N PRO A 281 7.40 22.07 -6.12
CA PRO A 281 6.49 22.47 -5.06
C PRO A 281 6.64 21.70 -3.76
N ALA A 282 6.77 20.37 -3.82
CA ALA A 282 6.89 19.57 -2.59
C ALA A 282 8.25 19.81 -1.89
N ILE A 283 9.34 19.96 -2.66
CA ILE A 283 10.66 20.32 -2.10
C ILE A 283 10.60 21.66 -1.37
N HIS A 284 9.96 22.67 -1.96
CA HIS A 284 9.85 23.97 -1.31
C HIS A 284 8.99 23.90 -0.06
N MET A 285 7.90 23.13 -0.08
CA MET A 285 7.06 22.94 1.10
C MET A 285 7.82 22.28 2.26
N THR A 286 8.61 21.24 2.00
CA THR A 286 9.43 20.61 3.06
C THR A 286 10.55 21.54 3.53
N THR A 287 11.14 22.30 2.62
CA THR A 287 12.18 23.29 2.96
C THR A 287 11.63 24.44 3.82
N LEU A 288 10.42 24.92 3.51
CA LEU A 288 9.69 25.90 4.33
C LEU A 288 9.37 25.32 5.72
N ALA A 289 8.86 24.09 5.80
CA ALA A 289 8.60 23.44 7.09
C ALA A 289 9.88 23.29 7.93
N HIS A 290 11.01 22.97 7.30
CA HIS A 290 12.30 22.89 7.98
C HIS A 290 12.77 24.26 8.50
N ALA A 291 12.70 25.30 7.68
CA ALA A 291 13.04 26.65 8.12
C ALA A 291 12.13 27.13 9.27
N GLN A 292 10.87 26.69 9.29
CA GLN A 292 9.94 27.04 10.36
C GLN A 292 10.37 26.37 11.67
N LYS A 293 10.68 25.08 11.64
CA LYS A 293 11.23 24.37 12.80
C LYS A 293 12.51 25.01 13.34
N LEU A 294 13.42 25.45 12.46
CA LEU A 294 14.63 26.18 12.86
C LEU A 294 14.28 27.48 13.57
N ALA A 295 13.32 28.24 13.05
CA ALA A 295 12.88 29.48 13.68
C ALA A 295 12.25 29.24 15.05
N GLU A 296 11.40 28.21 15.19
CA GLU A 296 10.74 27.81 16.44
C GLU A 296 11.75 27.44 17.55
N VAL A 297 12.89 26.83 17.20
CA VAL A 297 13.97 26.53 18.17
C VAL A 297 14.96 27.68 18.37
N GLY A 298 14.71 28.85 17.79
CA GLY A 298 15.54 30.05 17.94
C GLY A 298 16.77 30.12 17.00
N GLU A 299 16.90 29.18 16.07
CA GLU A 299 17.95 29.13 15.04
C GLU A 299 17.60 30.03 13.84
N LEU A 300 17.45 31.33 14.11
CA LEU A 300 16.91 32.31 13.16
C LEU A 300 17.82 32.56 11.95
N THR A 301 19.14 32.57 12.12
CA THR A 301 20.09 32.77 11.01
C THR A 301 20.07 31.59 10.04
N PRO A 302 20.17 30.32 10.49
CA PRO A 302 19.92 29.16 9.65
C PRO A 302 18.56 29.20 8.93
N ALA A 303 17.48 29.54 9.64
CA ALA A 303 16.14 29.66 9.06
C ALA A 303 16.10 30.66 7.89
N LEU A 304 16.64 31.87 8.07
CA LEU A 304 16.70 32.89 7.01
C LEU A 304 17.52 32.42 5.80
N LYS A 305 18.63 31.71 6.02
CA LYS A 305 19.47 31.21 4.93
C LYS A 305 18.69 30.21 4.07
N VAL A 306 17.98 29.28 4.70
CA VAL A 306 17.13 28.30 4.01
C VAL A 306 16.03 29.00 3.21
N LEU A 307 15.35 29.99 3.80
CA LEU A 307 14.30 30.76 3.13
C LEU A 307 14.80 31.56 1.93
N GLN A 308 16.01 32.11 2.00
CA GLN A 308 16.62 32.82 0.88
C GLN A 308 16.90 31.89 -0.30
N THR A 309 17.32 30.65 -0.05
CA THR A 309 17.49 29.64 -1.10
C THR A 309 16.17 29.34 -1.80
N VAL A 310 15.07 29.13 -1.05
CA VAL A 310 13.74 28.91 -1.64
C VAL A 310 13.29 30.12 -2.47
N ARG A 311 13.53 31.34 -1.97
CA ARG A 311 13.16 32.58 -2.67
C ARG A 311 13.82 32.71 -4.05
N THR A 312 15.03 32.20 -4.22
CA THR A 312 15.76 32.29 -5.51
C THR A 312 15.22 31.37 -6.60
N VAL A 313 14.46 30.34 -6.25
CA VAL A 313 13.90 29.36 -7.20
C VAL A 313 12.38 29.31 -7.05
N PRO A 314 11.63 30.38 -7.39
CA PRO A 314 10.18 30.35 -7.25
C PRO A 314 9.56 29.46 -8.33
N THR A 315 8.84 28.41 -7.91
CA THR A 315 8.11 27.52 -8.83
C THR A 315 6.61 27.74 -8.87
N SER A 316 6.04 28.42 -7.87
CA SER A 316 4.67 28.93 -7.94
C SER A 316 4.55 30.27 -7.22
N ALA A 317 3.58 31.09 -7.65
CA ALA A 317 3.28 32.37 -7.00
C ALA A 317 2.90 32.18 -5.52
N GLU A 318 2.20 31.10 -5.20
CA GLU A 318 1.80 30.78 -3.82
C GLU A 318 2.99 30.44 -2.93
N ILE A 319 3.91 29.59 -3.40
CA ILE A 319 5.14 29.26 -2.64
C ILE A 319 5.99 30.51 -2.46
N HIS A 320 6.11 31.35 -3.50
CA HIS A 320 6.84 32.60 -3.41
C HIS A 320 6.23 33.54 -2.34
N LYS A 321 4.91 33.74 -2.37
CA LYS A 321 4.19 34.55 -1.38
C LYS A 321 4.41 34.00 0.03
N ARG A 322 4.20 32.70 0.24
CA ARG A 322 4.41 32.04 1.54
C ARG A 322 5.85 32.20 2.05
N THR A 323 6.83 32.06 1.16
CA THR A 323 8.25 32.26 1.48
C THR A 323 8.52 33.69 1.94
N LEU A 324 7.95 34.69 1.27
CA LEU A 324 8.12 36.09 1.65
C LEU A 324 7.51 36.40 3.02
N LEU A 325 6.29 35.94 3.28
CA LEU A 325 5.63 36.11 4.58
C LEU A 325 6.47 35.50 5.71
N MET A 326 6.97 34.28 5.50
CA MET A 326 7.80 33.59 6.47
C MET A 326 9.16 34.27 6.68
N ILE A 327 9.77 34.83 5.63
CA ILE A 327 10.99 35.65 5.77
C ILE A 327 10.72 36.86 6.67
N ASP A 328 9.58 37.53 6.52
CA ASP A 328 9.24 38.69 7.32
C ASP A 328 8.99 38.32 8.78
N GLN A 329 8.31 37.20 9.04
CA GLN A 329 8.12 36.65 10.38
C GLN A 329 9.44 36.30 11.06
N VAL A 330 10.35 35.58 10.39
CA VAL A 330 11.66 35.24 10.98
C VAL A 330 12.50 36.51 11.22
N LYS A 331 12.42 37.52 10.35
CA LYS A 331 13.10 38.80 10.59
C LYS A 331 12.52 39.57 11.79
N LEU A 332 11.21 39.48 12.03
CA LEU A 332 10.59 40.05 13.23
C LEU A 332 11.19 39.39 14.48
N MET A 333 11.25 38.05 14.52
CA MET A 333 11.87 37.31 15.62
C MET A 333 13.34 37.69 15.84
N VAL A 334 14.10 37.95 14.75
CA VAL A 334 15.49 38.44 14.85
C VAL A 334 15.53 39.82 15.49
N GLY A 335 14.62 40.72 15.10
CA GLY A 335 14.50 42.05 15.69
C GLY A 335 14.17 42.00 17.18
N GLU A 336 13.22 41.16 17.58
CA GLU A 336 12.85 40.93 18.98
C GLU A 336 14.02 40.36 19.80
N LYS A 337 14.72 39.35 19.26
CA LYS A 337 15.90 38.77 19.89
C LYS A 337 17.00 39.82 20.11
N TRP A 338 17.33 40.61 19.08
CA TRP A 338 18.33 41.68 19.21
C TRP A 338 17.91 42.75 20.20
N LEU A 339 16.62 43.08 20.26
CA LEU A 339 16.11 44.01 21.26
C LEU A 339 16.31 43.47 22.69
N ALA A 340 15.99 42.20 22.92
CA ALA A 340 16.22 41.54 24.21
C ALA A 340 17.71 41.46 24.60
N GLU A 341 18.61 41.38 23.62
CA GLU A 341 20.06 41.41 23.79
C GLU A 341 20.64 42.83 23.97
N GLY A 342 19.81 43.88 24.00
CA GLY A 342 20.25 45.28 24.12
C GLY A 342 20.87 45.86 22.84
N ARG A 343 20.73 45.18 21.69
CA ARG A 343 21.26 45.61 20.39
C ARG A 343 20.28 46.54 19.67
N HIS A 344 19.90 47.63 20.32
CA HIS A 344 18.81 48.53 19.90
C HIS A 344 18.96 49.06 18.47
N GLU A 345 20.15 49.47 18.04
CA GLU A 345 20.37 50.01 16.69
C GLU A 345 20.12 48.96 15.60
N SER A 346 20.61 47.73 15.81
CA SER A 346 20.42 46.60 14.89
C SER A 346 18.94 46.21 14.82
N ALA A 347 18.27 46.11 15.98
CA ALA A 347 16.84 45.82 16.08
C ALA A 347 16.00 46.91 15.39
N LEU A 348 16.28 48.19 15.65
CA LEU A 348 15.59 49.31 15.04
C LEU A 348 15.69 49.27 13.50
N LYS A 349 16.87 48.96 12.96
CA LYS A 349 17.09 48.89 11.51
C LYS A 349 16.21 47.84 10.83
N ILE A 350 16.13 46.64 11.40
CA ILE A 350 15.35 45.55 10.80
C ILE A 350 13.84 45.76 10.99
N LEU A 351 13.40 46.17 12.18
CA LEU A 351 11.99 46.42 12.49
C LEU A 351 11.42 47.62 11.72
N ALA A 352 12.20 48.70 11.58
CA ALA A 352 11.77 49.84 10.76
C ALA A 352 11.55 49.46 9.29
N LYS A 353 12.37 48.53 8.76
CA LYS A 353 12.16 48.02 7.39
C LYS A 353 10.89 47.20 7.28
N LEU A 354 10.62 46.30 8.24
CA LEU A 354 9.41 45.46 8.26
C LEU A 354 8.13 46.30 8.39
N SER A 355 8.13 47.30 9.28
CA SER A 355 6.98 48.21 9.49
C SER A 355 6.53 48.96 8.22
N ARG A 356 7.39 49.08 7.22
CA ARG A 356 7.09 49.77 5.96
C ARG A 356 6.83 48.82 4.80
N LEU A 357 7.59 47.72 4.73
CA LEU A 357 7.69 46.90 3.52
C LEU A 357 7.11 45.49 3.68
N SER A 358 6.73 45.07 4.88
CA SER A 358 6.25 43.69 5.06
C SER A 358 4.91 43.47 4.35
N GLY A 359 4.79 42.33 3.66
CA GLY A 359 3.54 41.89 3.05
C GLY A 359 2.54 41.31 4.06
N ASP A 360 2.98 41.06 5.29
CA ASP A 360 2.18 40.56 6.41
C ASP A 360 1.75 41.75 7.28
N GLU A 361 0.44 41.98 7.40
CA GLU A 361 -0.12 43.15 8.10
C GLU A 361 0.15 43.08 9.61
N ASP A 362 0.12 41.89 10.20
CA ASP A 362 0.40 41.71 11.63
C ASP A 362 1.87 41.96 11.92
N VAL A 363 2.78 41.41 11.11
CA VAL A 363 4.22 41.69 11.23
C VAL A 363 4.50 43.18 11.08
N ARG A 364 3.82 43.84 10.13
CA ARG A 364 3.96 45.29 9.90
C ARG A 364 3.54 46.10 11.13
N ARG A 365 2.37 45.78 11.72
CA ARG A 365 1.84 46.44 12.93
C ARG A 365 2.77 46.24 14.12
N ILE A 366 3.11 44.99 14.45
CA ILE A 366 4.00 44.66 15.58
C ILE A 366 5.35 45.35 15.43
N SER A 367 5.92 45.34 14.22
CA SER A 367 7.19 46.01 13.95
C SER A 367 7.10 47.53 14.16
N ALA A 368 5.98 48.16 13.80
CA ALA A 368 5.77 49.60 14.01
C ALA A 368 5.71 49.95 15.50
N ASP A 369 4.98 49.17 16.29
CA ASP A 369 4.87 49.37 17.74
C ASP A 369 6.22 49.23 18.45
N LEU A 370 7.00 48.20 18.09
CA LEU A 370 8.35 48.01 18.64
C LEU A 370 9.31 49.15 18.26
N VAL A 371 9.20 49.71 17.04
CA VAL A 371 10.00 50.87 16.61
C VAL A 371 9.69 52.11 17.44
N VAL A 372 8.41 52.36 17.73
CA VAL A 372 7.99 53.48 18.60
C VAL A 372 8.57 53.30 19.99
N ARG A 373 8.43 52.09 20.56
CA ARG A 373 8.94 51.76 21.90
C ARG A 373 10.44 52.00 22.05
N ILE A 374 11.25 51.48 21.11
CA ILE A 374 12.72 51.66 21.13
C ILE A 374 13.09 53.15 21.11
N ARG A 375 12.39 53.95 20.30
CA ARG A 375 12.67 55.39 20.19
C ARG A 375 12.31 56.17 21.44
N THR A 376 11.20 55.81 22.10
CA THR A 376 10.80 56.46 23.36
C THR A 376 11.73 56.09 24.51
N GLU A 377 12.17 54.83 24.60
CA GLU A 377 13.11 54.39 25.64
C GLU A 377 14.48 55.06 25.50
N ASN A 378 14.97 55.23 24.26
CA ASN A 378 16.25 55.92 24.00
C ASN A 378 16.20 57.44 24.17
N ALA A 379 15.03 58.08 24.12
CA ALA A 379 14.89 59.52 24.32
C ALA A 379 14.89 59.92 25.81
N GLY A 380 14.69 58.95 26.72
CA GLY A 380 14.70 59.15 28.17
C GLY A 380 16.02 58.81 28.85
N GLN A 381 17.02 58.34 28.12
CA GLN A 381 18.41 58.17 28.55
C GLN A 381 19.24 59.34 28.02
#